data_AF-O97548-F1
#
_entry.id   AF-O97548-F1
#
_cell.length_a   1.000
_cell.length_b   1.000
_cell.length_c   1.000
_cell.angle_alpha   90.00
_cell.angle_beta   90.00
_cell.angle_gamma   90.00
#
_symmetry.space_group_name_H-M   'P 1'
#
loop_
_entity.id
_entity.type
_entity.pdbx_description
1 polymer ?
#
loop_
_entity_poly.entity_id
_entity_poly.type
_entity_poly.pdbx_seq_one_letter_code
_entity_poly.pdbx_strand_id
1 'polypeptide(L)'
;KEVQQHALIHQESKTHQCLHCDHKSSNSSDLKRHIISVHTKDYPHKCDMCDKGFHRPSELKKHVAAHKGKKMHQCRHCDFKIADPFVLSRHILSVHTKDLPFRCKRCRKGFRQQNELKKHMKTHSGRKVYQCEYCEYSTTDASGFKRHVISIHTKDYPHRCEYCKKGFRRPSE
;
A
#
# COMPACT_ATOMS: atom_id res chain seq x y z
N LYS A 1 -37.29 -7.38 4.29
CA LYS A 1 -36.09 -6.49 4.43
C LYS A 1 -34.85 -7.04 3.70
N GLU A 2 -34.76 -8.33 3.39
CA GLU A 2 -33.61 -8.91 2.65
C GLU A 2 -33.75 -8.85 1.11
N VAL A 3 -34.97 -8.70 0.61
CA VAL A 3 -35.27 -8.65 -0.83
C VAL A 3 -34.81 -7.34 -1.50
N GLN A 4 -34.76 -6.22 -0.77
CA GLN A 4 -34.27 -4.94 -1.30
C GLN A 4 -32.75 -4.91 -1.52
N GLN A 5 -31.96 -5.69 -0.76
CA GLN A 5 -30.52 -5.81 -1.00
C GLN A 5 -30.19 -6.70 -2.20
N HIS A 6 -31.07 -7.67 -2.53
CA HIS A 6 -30.90 -8.57 -3.67
C HIS A 6 -31.19 -7.87 -5.01
N ALA A 7 -32.12 -6.90 -5.03
CA ALA A 7 -32.53 -6.20 -6.25
C ALA A 7 -31.45 -5.31 -6.87
N LEU A 8 -30.41 -4.93 -6.12
CA LEU A 8 -29.31 -4.07 -6.60
C LEU A 8 -28.31 -4.80 -7.52
N ILE A 9 -28.46 -6.11 -7.68
CA ILE A 9 -27.54 -6.96 -8.44
C ILE A 9 -28.12 -7.32 -9.82
N HIS A 10 -29.42 -7.09 -10.04
CA HIS A 10 -30.11 -7.39 -11.29
C HIS A 10 -30.39 -6.12 -12.08
N GLN A 11 -29.35 -5.58 -12.73
CA GLN A 11 -29.52 -4.85 -13.97
C GLN A 11 -28.34 -5.14 -14.88
N GLU A 12 -28.65 -5.58 -16.09
CA GLU A 12 -27.72 -5.94 -17.15
C GLU A 12 -26.85 -4.73 -17.53
N SER A 13 -25.71 -4.59 -16.85
CA SER A 13 -24.59 -3.83 -17.37
C SER A 13 -23.30 -4.46 -16.86
N LYS A 14 -22.29 -4.49 -17.72
CA LYS A 14 -20.96 -5.08 -17.52
C LYS A 14 -20.12 -4.40 -16.41
N THR A 15 -20.77 -3.59 -15.57
CA THR A 15 -20.15 -2.73 -14.54
C THR A 15 -20.97 -2.77 -13.25
N HIS A 16 -20.35 -3.17 -12.14
CA HIS A 16 -20.97 -3.13 -10.83
C HIS A 16 -20.86 -1.71 -10.26
N GLN A 17 -21.85 -0.88 -10.56
CA GLN A 17 -21.92 0.53 -10.15
C GLN A 17 -22.70 0.69 -8.83
N CYS A 18 -22.23 1.60 -7.98
CA CYS A 18 -22.93 2.00 -6.77
C CYS A 18 -24.11 2.91 -7.12
N LEU A 19 -25.26 2.71 -6.48
CA LEU A 19 -26.43 3.58 -6.66
C LEU A 19 -26.41 4.84 -5.80
N HIS A 20 -25.48 4.92 -4.84
CA HIS A 20 -25.39 6.03 -3.89
C HIS A 20 -24.22 6.98 -4.19
N CYS A 21 -23.34 6.64 -5.14
CA CYS A 21 -22.25 7.49 -5.60
C CYS A 21 -21.69 6.99 -6.96
N ASP A 22 -20.77 7.75 -7.56
CA ASP A 22 -20.18 7.43 -8.87
C ASP A 22 -19.18 6.26 -8.87
N HIS A 23 -19.08 5.51 -7.76
CA HIS A 23 -18.14 4.39 -7.65
C HIS A 23 -18.54 3.21 -8.54
N LYS A 24 -17.57 2.73 -9.33
CA LYS A 24 -17.70 1.52 -10.15
C LYS A 24 -16.67 0.49 -9.71
N SER A 25 -17.08 -0.78 -9.70
CA SER A 25 -16.24 -1.90 -9.29
C SER A 25 -16.25 -3.00 -10.35
N SER A 26 -15.19 -3.81 -10.33
CA SER A 26 -14.95 -4.88 -11.31
C SER A 26 -15.79 -6.14 -11.04
N ASN A 27 -16.29 -6.32 -9.82
CA ASN A 27 -17.11 -7.46 -9.42
C ASN A 27 -18.08 -7.08 -8.29
N SER A 28 -19.14 -7.87 -8.11
CA SER A 28 -20.17 -7.65 -7.09
C SER A 28 -19.62 -7.63 -5.66
N SER A 29 -18.59 -8.42 -5.35
CA SER A 29 -17.99 -8.46 -4.00
C SER A 29 -17.32 -7.15 -3.63
N ASP A 30 -16.63 -6.52 -4.58
CA ASP A 30 -16.01 -5.21 -4.40
C ASP A 30 -17.05 -4.10 -4.24
N LEU A 31 -18.17 -4.17 -4.99
CA LEU A 31 -19.28 -3.24 -4.80
C LEU A 31 -19.89 -3.35 -3.40
N LYS A 32 -20.16 -4.58 -2.93
CA LYS A 32 -20.70 -4.82 -1.59
C LYS A 32 -19.76 -4.27 -0.50
N ARG A 33 -18.46 -4.49 -0.66
CA ARG A 33 -17.45 -3.94 0.26
C ARG A 33 -17.47 -2.42 0.27
N HIS A 34 -17.53 -1.79 -0.90
CA HIS A 34 -17.64 -0.34 -1.05
C HIS A 34 -18.87 0.19 -0.30
N ILE A 35 -20.05 -0.37 -0.55
CA ILE A 35 -21.31 0.05 0.08
C ILE A 35 -21.21 -0.03 1.60
N ILE A 36 -20.69 -1.14 2.13
CA ILE A 36 -20.50 -1.31 3.57
C ILE A 36 -19.52 -0.27 4.13
N SER A 37 -18.40 -0.03 3.46
CA SER A 37 -17.37 0.88 3.97
C SER A 37 -17.76 2.36 3.94
N VAL A 38 -18.54 2.79 2.94
CA VAL A 38 -18.81 4.22 2.67
C VAL A 38 -20.21 4.64 3.14
N HIS A 39 -21.22 3.80 2.93
CA HIS A 39 -22.61 4.20 3.12
C HIS A 39 -23.22 3.67 4.41
N THR A 40 -23.04 2.39 4.73
CA THR A 40 -23.74 1.78 5.88
C THR A 40 -22.89 1.65 7.13
N LYS A 41 -21.58 1.42 6.98
CA LYS A 41 -20.64 1.04 8.05
C LYS A 41 -21.11 -0.17 8.86
N ASP A 42 -22.01 -0.99 8.30
CA ASP A 42 -22.51 -2.20 8.94
C ASP A 42 -21.67 -3.40 8.50
N TYR A 43 -20.55 -3.59 9.17
CA TYR A 43 -19.59 -4.63 8.83
C TYR A 43 -20.04 -6.02 9.32
N PRO A 44 -19.85 -7.09 8.53
CA PRO A 44 -20.21 -8.46 8.92
C PRO A 44 -19.50 -9.00 10.16
N HIS A 45 -18.30 -8.48 10.46
CA HIS A 45 -17.48 -8.93 11.57
C HIS A 45 -17.10 -7.73 12.44
N LYS A 46 -17.70 -7.62 13.63
CA LYS A 46 -17.48 -6.51 14.57
C LYS A 46 -16.52 -6.95 15.69
N CYS A 47 -15.75 -6.00 16.23
CA CYS A 47 -14.90 -6.25 17.38
C CYS A 47 -15.71 -6.06 18.67
N ASP A 48 -15.61 -7.00 19.60
CA ASP A 48 -16.32 -6.90 20.89
C ASP A 48 -15.60 -5.98 21.89
N MET A 49 -14.38 -5.52 21.55
CA MET A 49 -13.54 -4.67 22.40
C MET A 49 -13.48 -3.20 21.93
N CYS A 50 -14.02 -2.88 20.75
CA CYS A 50 -14.14 -1.50 20.25
C CYS A 50 -15.12 -1.43 19.06
N ASP A 51 -15.51 -0.24 18.64
CA ASP A 51 -16.51 -0.04 17.58
C ASP A 51 -16.03 -0.34 16.14
N LYS A 52 -14.89 -1.04 15.96
CA LYS A 52 -14.34 -1.35 14.64
C LYS A 52 -14.99 -2.60 14.03
N GLY A 53 -15.36 -2.48 12.76
CA GLY A 53 -15.88 -3.56 11.94
C GLY A 53 -14.98 -3.93 10.76
N PHE A 54 -15.10 -5.17 10.27
CA PHE A 54 -14.24 -5.76 9.24
C PHE A 54 -15.05 -6.58 8.23
N HIS A 55 -14.54 -6.66 6.99
CA HIS A 55 -15.18 -7.43 5.93
C HIS A 55 -14.81 -8.91 5.96
N ARG A 56 -13.66 -9.28 6.53
CA ARG A 56 -13.22 -10.67 6.63
C ARG A 56 -12.94 -11.09 8.08
N PRO A 57 -13.21 -12.36 8.46
CA PRO A 57 -12.87 -12.87 9.79
C PRO A 57 -11.37 -12.79 10.09
N SER A 58 -10.52 -12.98 9.07
CA SER A 58 -9.06 -12.90 9.23
C SER A 58 -8.56 -11.50 9.55
N GLU A 59 -9.25 -10.46 9.10
CA GLU A 59 -8.97 -9.05 9.41
C GLU A 59 -9.35 -8.76 10.87
N LEU A 60 -10.56 -9.18 11.29
CA LEU A 60 -10.99 -9.10 12.69
C LEU A 60 -10.03 -9.84 13.63
N LYS A 61 -9.62 -11.08 13.30
CA LYS A 61 -8.68 -11.87 14.12
C LYS A 61 -7.34 -11.16 14.31
N LYS A 62 -6.81 -10.53 13.25
CA LYS A 62 -5.57 -9.74 13.31
C LYS A 62 -5.72 -8.49 14.18
N HIS A 63 -6.89 -7.86 14.14
CA HIS A 63 -7.22 -6.69 14.93
C HIS A 63 -7.42 -7.03 16.42
N VAL A 64 -8.21 -8.05 16.74
CA VAL A 64 -8.41 -8.57 18.11
C VAL A 64 -7.08 -8.98 18.74
N ALA A 65 -6.15 -9.55 17.97
CA ALA A 65 -4.81 -9.85 18.45
C ALA A 65 -4.01 -8.60 18.87
N ALA A 66 -4.31 -7.41 18.32
CA ALA A 66 -3.70 -6.16 18.76
C ALA A 66 -4.23 -5.70 20.13
N HIS A 67 -5.53 -5.88 20.40
CA HIS A 67 -6.11 -5.60 21.72
C HIS A 67 -5.52 -6.50 22.82
N LYS A 68 -5.30 -7.78 22.51
CA LYS A 68 -4.70 -8.73 23.46
C LYS A 68 -3.19 -8.55 23.66
N GLY A 69 -2.60 -7.50 23.07
CA GLY A 69 -1.16 -7.31 23.01
C GLY A 69 -0.52 -8.38 22.13
N LYS A 70 -0.24 -8.06 20.86
CA LYS A 70 0.51 -9.01 20.02
C LYS A 70 1.85 -9.26 20.68
N LYS A 71 2.16 -10.52 20.99
CA LYS A 71 3.50 -10.96 21.37
C LYS A 71 4.46 -10.45 20.28
N MET A 72 5.21 -9.41 20.62
CA MET A 72 6.15 -8.83 19.67
C MET A 72 7.33 -9.78 19.54
N HIS A 73 7.79 -9.97 18.32
CA HIS A 73 9.03 -10.68 18.06
C HIS A 73 10.18 -9.68 18.15
N GLN A 74 11.12 -9.94 19.06
CA GLN A 74 12.31 -9.12 19.24
C GLN A 74 13.43 -9.58 18.32
N CYS A 75 14.13 -8.63 17.71
CA CYS A 75 15.36 -8.90 16.98
C CYS A 75 16.43 -9.41 17.93
N ARG A 76 17.17 -10.45 17.53
CA ARG A 76 18.26 -11.00 18.35
C ARG A 76 19.52 -10.13 18.36
N HIS A 77 19.58 -9.11 17.50
CA HIS A 77 20.78 -8.27 17.29
C HIS A 77 20.57 -6.80 17.68
N CYS A 78 19.35 -6.38 18.02
CA CYS A 78 19.04 -5.04 18.49
C CYS A 78 17.69 -5.00 19.23
N ASP A 79 17.33 -3.84 19.78
CA ASP A 79 16.08 -3.68 20.54
C ASP A 79 14.81 -3.56 19.68
N PHE A 80 14.94 -3.71 18.35
CA PHE A 80 13.80 -3.65 17.43
C PHE A 80 12.80 -4.77 17.71
N LYS A 81 11.52 -4.40 17.87
CA LYS A 81 10.40 -5.31 18.14
C LYS A 81 9.30 -5.11 17.12
N ILE A 82 8.78 -6.21 16.56
CA ILE A 82 7.67 -6.15 15.60
C ILE A 82 6.77 -7.37 15.74
N ALA A 83 5.47 -7.17 15.52
CA ALA A 83 4.48 -8.22 15.67
C ALA A 83 4.44 -9.22 14.49
N ASP A 84 5.03 -8.86 13.34
CA ASP A 84 5.05 -9.71 12.16
C ASP A 84 6.44 -10.38 12.01
N PRO A 85 6.53 -11.72 12.15
CA PRO A 85 7.80 -12.43 12.05
C PRO A 85 8.42 -12.37 10.64
N PHE A 86 7.62 -12.19 9.59
CA PHE A 86 8.14 -11.98 8.23
C PHE A 86 8.87 -10.64 8.13
N VAL A 87 8.30 -9.60 8.74
CA VAL A 87 8.95 -8.28 8.77
C VAL A 87 10.20 -8.31 9.65
N LEU A 88 10.20 -9.06 10.76
CA LEU A 88 11.40 -9.24 11.57
C LEU A 88 12.53 -9.93 10.79
N SER A 89 12.20 -11.00 10.06
CA SER A 89 13.18 -11.73 9.24
C SER A 89 13.79 -10.82 8.17
N ARG A 90 12.96 -10.00 7.51
CA ARG A 90 13.43 -8.99 6.56
C ARG A 90 14.30 -7.94 7.23
N HIS A 91 13.92 -7.46 8.42
CA HIS A 91 14.73 -6.51 9.19
C HIS A 91 16.12 -7.11 9.47
N ILE A 92 16.21 -8.35 9.95
CA ILE A 92 17.48 -9.04 10.23
C ILE A 92 18.34 -9.08 8.96
N LEU A 93 17.78 -9.55 7.84
CA LEU A 93 18.48 -9.56 6.56
C LEU A 93 18.98 -8.17 6.15
N SER A 94 18.18 -7.13 6.36
CA SER A 94 18.51 -5.78 5.91
C SER A 94 19.42 -4.96 6.83
N VAL A 95 19.41 -5.21 8.14
CA VAL A 95 20.16 -4.37 9.09
C VAL A 95 21.38 -5.12 9.60
N HIS A 96 21.24 -6.41 9.83
CA HIS A 96 22.25 -7.20 10.54
C HIS A 96 23.04 -8.14 9.64
N THR A 97 22.61 -8.34 8.39
CA THR A 97 23.36 -9.16 7.43
C THR A 97 23.84 -8.37 6.21
N LYS A 98 24.96 -8.81 5.66
CA LYS A 98 25.44 -8.39 4.33
C LYS A 98 24.90 -9.28 3.21
N ASP A 99 23.99 -10.21 3.52
CA ASP A 99 23.45 -11.13 2.54
C ASP A 99 22.54 -10.41 1.54
N LEU A 100 22.63 -10.84 0.28
CA LEU A 100 21.92 -10.32 -0.86
C LEU A 100 21.34 -11.51 -1.64
N PRO A 101 20.30 -12.18 -1.10
CA PRO A 101 19.82 -13.45 -1.61
C PRO A 101 19.28 -13.35 -3.04
N PHE A 102 18.85 -12.16 -3.46
CA PHE A 102 18.30 -11.93 -4.79
C PHE A 102 19.38 -11.33 -5.71
N ARG A 103 19.94 -12.14 -6.61
CA ARG A 103 20.96 -11.68 -7.57
C ARG A 103 20.41 -11.52 -8.97
N CYS A 104 20.80 -10.44 -9.63
CA CYS A 104 20.54 -10.22 -11.04
C CYS A 104 21.34 -11.22 -11.88
N LYS A 105 20.66 -12.04 -12.69
CA LYS A 105 21.33 -13.01 -13.58
C LYS A 105 22.18 -12.34 -14.67
N ARG A 106 21.88 -11.09 -15.04
CA ARG A 106 22.57 -10.38 -16.13
C ARG A 106 23.83 -9.62 -15.68
N CYS A 107 23.79 -8.94 -14.53
CA CYS A 107 24.92 -8.13 -14.04
C CYS A 107 25.45 -8.56 -12.66
N ARG A 108 24.93 -9.65 -12.09
CA ARG A 108 25.31 -10.22 -10.77
C ARG A 108 25.08 -9.31 -9.56
N LYS A 109 24.53 -8.10 -9.74
CA LYS A 109 24.15 -7.19 -8.66
C LYS A 109 23.15 -7.86 -7.71
N GLY A 110 23.43 -7.78 -6.41
CA GLY A 110 22.61 -8.39 -5.35
C GLY A 110 21.62 -7.41 -4.72
N PHE A 111 20.51 -7.93 -4.23
CA PHE A 111 19.42 -7.20 -3.60
C PHE A 111 18.92 -7.94 -2.36
N ARG A 112 18.36 -7.18 -1.41
CA ARG A 112 17.82 -7.72 -0.15
C ARG A 112 16.37 -8.16 -0.31
N GLN A 113 15.67 -7.62 -1.31
CA GLN A 113 14.27 -7.95 -1.57
C GLN A 113 14.02 -8.29 -3.04
N GLN A 114 13.09 -9.20 -3.30
CA GLN A 114 12.72 -9.61 -4.66
C GLN A 114 12.11 -8.46 -5.48
N ASN A 115 11.35 -7.57 -4.84
CA ASN A 115 10.78 -6.38 -5.49
C ASN A 115 11.86 -5.40 -5.96
N GLU A 116 12.96 -5.25 -5.23
CA GLU A 116 14.12 -4.43 -5.61
C GLU A 116 14.81 -5.03 -6.83
N LEU A 117 15.05 -6.35 -6.84
CA LEU A 117 15.56 -7.04 -8.02
C LEU A 117 14.61 -6.84 -9.22
N LYS A 118 13.29 -7.00 -9.04
CA LYS A 118 12.31 -6.80 -10.12
C LYS A 118 12.34 -5.38 -10.67
N LYS A 119 12.47 -4.36 -9.81
CA LYS A 119 12.65 -2.96 -10.24
C LYS A 119 13.96 -2.79 -11.00
N HIS A 120 15.05 -3.35 -10.50
CA HIS A 120 16.34 -3.32 -11.18
C HIS A 120 16.31 -4.00 -12.55
N MET A 121 15.60 -5.13 -12.71
CA MET A 121 15.51 -5.79 -14.01
C MET A 121 14.89 -4.88 -15.10
N LYS A 122 14.07 -3.89 -14.73
CA LYS A 122 13.56 -2.88 -15.67
C LYS A 122 14.64 -1.94 -16.21
N THR A 123 15.78 -1.79 -15.53
CA THR A 123 16.89 -1.00 -16.05
C THR A 123 17.63 -1.71 -17.18
N HIS A 124 17.57 -3.06 -17.22
CA HIS A 124 18.17 -3.83 -18.31
C HIS A 124 17.30 -3.89 -19.57
N SER A 125 15.99 -3.67 -19.45
CA SER A 125 15.09 -3.66 -20.60
C SER A 125 15.09 -2.33 -21.37
N GLY A 126 15.72 -1.27 -20.83
CA GLY A 126 15.80 0.04 -21.48
C GLY A 126 14.46 0.77 -21.66
N ARG A 127 13.33 0.15 -21.27
CA ARG A 127 11.99 0.76 -21.37
C ARG A 127 11.85 1.86 -20.32
N LYS A 128 12.25 3.08 -20.66
CA LYS A 128 11.93 4.29 -19.92
C LYS A 128 10.41 4.52 -20.04
N VAL A 129 9.67 4.17 -18.98
CA VAL A 129 8.20 4.24 -19.00
C VAL A 129 7.70 5.64 -18.65
N TYR A 130 8.47 6.41 -17.88
CA TYR A 130 8.10 7.75 -17.45
C TYR A 130 9.12 8.76 -17.98
N GLN A 131 8.69 9.60 -18.92
CA GLN A 131 9.47 10.68 -19.51
C GLN A 131 8.95 12.02 -18.99
N CYS A 132 9.87 12.92 -18.62
CA CYS A 132 9.49 14.27 -18.22
C CYS A 132 9.14 15.08 -19.47
N GLU A 133 8.02 15.78 -19.40
CA GLU A 133 7.58 16.67 -20.50
C GLU A 133 8.36 17.98 -20.52
N TYR A 134 9.00 18.34 -19.40
CA TYR A 134 9.69 19.62 -19.23
C TYR A 134 11.22 19.53 -19.38
N CYS A 135 11.80 18.32 -19.45
CA CYS A 135 13.24 18.10 -19.65
C CYS A 135 13.53 16.68 -20.14
N GLU A 136 14.80 16.37 -20.44
CA GLU A 136 15.22 15.06 -20.94
C GLU A 136 15.23 13.93 -19.88
N TYR A 137 14.82 14.22 -18.64
CA TYR A 137 14.80 13.24 -17.57
C TYR A 137 13.78 12.12 -17.85
N SER A 138 14.21 10.88 -17.63
CA SER A 138 13.37 9.69 -17.83
C SER A 138 13.73 8.58 -16.86
N THR A 139 12.72 7.83 -16.41
CA THR A 139 12.89 6.76 -15.41
C THR A 139 11.90 5.61 -15.60
N THR A 140 12.20 4.47 -14.97
CA THR A 140 11.33 3.28 -14.90
C THR A 140 10.51 3.22 -13.60
N ASP A 141 10.76 4.14 -12.66
CA ASP A 141 10.14 4.20 -11.34
C ASP A 141 9.18 5.40 -11.23
N ALA A 142 7.88 5.12 -11.11
CA ALA A 142 6.83 6.13 -11.04
C ALA A 142 7.00 7.10 -9.86
N SER A 143 7.42 6.58 -8.69
CA SER A 143 7.64 7.39 -7.50
C SER A 143 8.83 8.34 -7.69
N GLY A 144 9.92 7.85 -8.29
CA GLY A 144 11.05 8.67 -8.72
C GLY A 144 10.66 9.76 -9.72
N PHE A 145 9.81 9.43 -10.70
CA PHE A 145 9.29 10.39 -11.68
C PHE A 145 8.48 11.51 -11.02
N LYS A 146 7.49 11.15 -10.20
CA LYS A 146 6.66 12.12 -9.48
C LYS A 146 7.52 13.04 -8.60
N ARG A 147 8.52 12.46 -7.92
CA ARG A 147 9.46 13.24 -7.11
C ARG A 147 10.25 14.23 -7.95
N HIS A 148 10.79 13.80 -9.10
CA HIS A 148 11.53 14.66 -10.03
C HIS A 148 10.69 15.87 -10.45
N VAL A 149 9.47 15.63 -10.95
CA VAL A 149 8.56 16.70 -11.40
C VAL A 149 8.28 17.70 -10.30
N ILE A 150 7.96 17.23 -9.10
CA ILE A 150 7.70 18.09 -7.93
C ILE A 150 8.94 18.92 -7.57
N SER A 151 10.12 18.32 -7.53
CA SER A 151 11.32 19.02 -7.06
C SER A 151 11.90 20.03 -8.04
N ILE A 152 11.78 19.78 -9.34
CA ILE A 152 12.49 20.55 -10.36
C ILE A 152 11.54 21.52 -11.08
N HIS A 153 10.33 21.08 -11.41
CA HIS A 153 9.44 21.83 -12.30
C HIS A 153 8.34 22.58 -11.55
N THR A 154 7.60 21.90 -10.67
CA THR A 154 6.45 22.54 -10.02
C THR A 154 6.80 23.23 -8.70
N LYS A 155 7.79 22.69 -7.96
CA LYS A 155 8.07 23.06 -6.55
C LYS A 155 6.80 23.02 -5.67
N ASP A 156 5.81 22.24 -6.08
CA ASP A 156 4.55 22.08 -5.36
C ASP A 156 4.69 20.97 -4.34
N TYR A 157 5.17 21.35 -3.16
CA TYR A 157 5.46 20.42 -2.09
C TYR A 157 4.18 20.08 -1.31
N PRO A 158 3.83 18.78 -1.18
CA PRO A 158 2.58 18.35 -0.55
C PRO A 158 2.53 18.61 0.96
N HIS A 159 3.66 18.91 1.58
CA HIS A 159 3.73 19.25 3.00
C HIS A 159 4.41 20.61 3.14
N ARG A 160 3.84 21.51 3.93
CA ARG A 160 4.44 22.83 4.18
C ARG A 160 4.52 23.06 5.68
N CYS A 161 5.64 23.63 6.14
CA CYS A 161 5.73 24.12 7.50
C CYS A 161 4.75 25.28 7.68
N GLU A 162 3.91 25.22 8.71
CA GLU A 162 2.90 26.26 8.96
C GLU A 162 3.53 27.61 9.33
N TYR A 163 4.67 27.57 10.03
CA TYR A 163 5.38 28.75 10.54
C TYR A 163 6.28 29.43 9.50
N CYS A 164 7.08 28.67 8.74
CA CYS A 164 8.03 29.24 7.78
C CYS A 164 7.66 29.01 6.31
N LYS A 165 6.51 28.37 6.03
CA LYS A 165 5.97 28.05 4.69
C LYS A 165 6.89 27.22 3.79
N LYS A 166 8.03 26.74 4.30
CA LYS A 166 8.96 25.87 3.58
C LYS A 166 8.27 24.56 3.19
N GLY A 167 8.39 24.19 1.91
CA GLY A 167 7.81 22.99 1.35
C GLY A 167 8.70 21.76 1.51
N PHE A 168 8.10 20.63 1.84
CA PHE A 168 8.73 19.34 2.04
C PHE A 168 8.04 18.25 1.23
N ARG A 169 8.86 17.30 0.77
CA ARG A 169 8.39 16.15 -0.03
C ARG A 169 7.81 15.02 0.82
N ARG A 170 8.10 15.03 2.12
CA ARG A 170 7.64 14.05 3.10
C ARG A 170 7.19 14.81 4.35
N PRO A 171 6.20 14.30 5.08
CA PRO A 171 5.91 14.82 6.40
C PRO A 171 7.13 14.56 7.30
N SER A 172 7.36 15.43 8.27
CA SER A 172 8.28 15.16 9.38
C SER A 172 7.74 13.98 10.18
N GLU A 173 8.61 13.02 10.49
CA GLU A 173 8.36 12.01 11.53
C GLU A 173 8.43 12.64 12.91
#